data_AF-A0A521A1N1-F1
#
_entry.id   AF-A0A521A1N1-F1
#
_cell.length_a   1.000
_cell.length_b   1.000
_cell.length_c   1.000
_cell.angle_alpha   90.00
_cell.angle_beta   90.00
_cell.angle_gamma   90.00
#
_symmetry.space_group_name_H-M   'P 1'
#
loop_
_entity.id
_entity.type
_entity.pdbx_description
1 polymer ?
#
loop_
_entity_poly.entity_id
_entity_poly.type
_entity_poly.pdbx_seq_one_letter_code
_entity_poly.pdbx_strand_id
1 'polypeptide(L)'
;MIKFFRHIRQRLLAENKLSKYLLYAIGEIFLVFIGIMIALTVNNKNQERAQEKEIKATLVEIQRDITRDIQYSRWSIGRYIERDSIKNLVMNDKVNYDDIKNERINAYSLAYDFSPMKLQTNGYTQFSNKIDKMPKKYKALL
;
A
#
# COMPACT_ATOMS: atom_id res chain seq x y z
N MET A 1 18.68 35.09 13.97
CA MET A 1 17.98 35.63 15.16
C MET A 1 17.37 36.97 14.82
N ILE A 2 16.07 37.11 15.04
CA ILE A 2 15.29 38.32 14.78
C ILE A 2 16.04 39.53 15.35
N LYS A 3 16.40 40.50 14.50
CA LYS A 3 17.23 41.66 14.86
C LYS A 3 16.68 42.43 16.07
N PHE A 4 15.37 42.37 16.30
CA PHE A 4 14.68 42.98 17.42
C PHE A 4 15.18 42.49 18.80
N PHE A 5 15.26 41.16 19.02
CA PHE A 5 15.75 40.60 20.30
C PHE A 5 17.23 40.94 20.56
N ARG A 6 18.03 41.07 19.49
CA ARG A 6 19.44 41.50 19.59
C ARG A 6 19.58 42.92 20.15
N HIS A 7 18.77 43.86 19.68
CA HIS A 7 18.82 45.26 20.15
C HIS A 7 18.37 45.39 21.62
N ILE A 8 17.37 44.61 22.03
CA ILE A 8 16.88 44.62 23.42
C ILE A 8 17.97 44.10 24.38
N ARG A 9 18.67 43.02 24.03
CA ARG A 9 19.79 42.50 24.85
C ARG A 9 20.93 43.51 25.01
N GLN A 10 21.34 44.14 23.91
CA GLN A 10 22.42 45.14 23.94
C GLN A 10 22.06 46.31 24.86
N ARG A 11 20.81 46.77 24.81
CA ARG A 11 20.31 47.84 25.66
C ARG A 11 20.23 47.44 27.14
N LEU A 12 19.80 46.21 27.46
CA LEU A 12 19.73 45.71 28.84
C LEU A 12 21.12 45.48 29.48
N LEU A 13 22.11 45.09 28.68
CA LEU A 13 23.51 45.00 29.11
C LEU A 13 24.10 46.39 29.39
N ALA A 14 23.82 47.37 28.53
CA ALA A 14 24.28 48.75 28.71
C ALA A 14 23.71 49.42 29.98
N GLU A 15 22.52 48.99 30.43
CA GLU A 15 21.89 49.48 31.66
C GLU A 15 22.33 48.74 32.95
N ASN A 16 23.37 47.87 32.90
CA ASN A 16 23.84 47.04 34.04
C ASN A 16 22.78 46.09 34.63
N LYS A 17 21.71 45.76 33.88
CA LYS A 17 20.59 44.92 34.34
C LYS A 17 20.81 43.44 34.02
N LEU A 18 21.86 42.84 34.58
CA LEU A 18 22.25 41.43 34.35
C LEU A 18 21.12 40.42 34.61
N SER A 19 20.36 40.59 35.70
CA SER A 19 19.22 39.68 36.00
C SER A 19 18.12 39.72 34.94
N LYS A 20 17.81 40.91 34.39
CA LYS A 20 16.81 41.05 33.31
C LYS A 20 17.32 40.49 31.99
N TYR A 21 18.62 40.64 31.73
CA TYR A 21 19.27 40.05 30.56
C TYR A 21 19.19 38.51 30.57
N LEU A 22 19.51 37.87 31.70
CA LEU A 22 19.46 36.41 31.84
C LEU A 22 18.04 35.86 31.62
N LEU A 23 17.03 36.50 32.22
CA LEU A 23 15.63 36.11 32.03
C LEU A 23 15.21 36.19 30.55
N TYR A 24 15.67 37.23 29.85
CA TYR A 24 15.34 37.43 28.43
C TYR A 24 16.04 36.42 27.51
N ALA A 25 17.31 36.09 27.80
CA ALA A 25 18.05 35.08 27.05
C ALA A 25 17.43 33.69 27.19
N ILE A 26 16.96 33.33 28.39
CA ILE A 26 16.22 32.09 28.63
C ILE A 26 14.92 32.09 27.82
N GLY A 27 14.17 33.20 27.82
CA GLY A 27 12.95 33.34 27.00
C GLY A 27 13.20 33.14 25.50
N GLU A 28 14.32 33.63 24.96
CA GLU A 28 14.70 33.44 23.56
C GLU A 28 15.02 31.97 23.25
N ILE A 29 15.72 31.26 24.15
CA ILE A 29 15.99 29.83 24.01
C ILE A 29 14.68 29.03 24.01
N PHE A 30 13.75 29.34 24.92
CA PHE A 30 12.43 28.69 24.96
C PHE A 30 11.62 28.95 23.68
N LEU A 31 11.65 30.17 23.14
CA LEU A 31 10.99 30.50 21.87
C LEU A 31 11.56 29.70 20.70
N VAL A 32 12.89 29.61 20.60
CA VAL A 32 13.57 28.82 19.58
C VAL A 32 13.24 27.33 19.75
N PHE A 33 13.25 26.83 20.99
CA PHE A 33 12.90 25.45 21.31
C PHE A 33 11.47 25.10 20.87
N ILE A 34 10.48 25.96 21.18
CA ILE A 34 9.09 25.79 20.72
C ILE A 34 9.03 25.81 19.19
N GLY A 35 9.76 26.71 18.53
CA GLY A 35 9.83 26.76 17.07
C GLY A 35 10.34 25.45 16.45
N ILE A 36 11.41 24.89 17.02
CA ILE A 36 11.97 23.60 16.58
C ILE A 36 10.98 22.46 16.83
N MET A 37 10.33 22.42 17.99
CA MET A 37 9.32 21.40 18.32
C MET A 37 8.13 21.44 17.36
N ILE A 38 7.62 22.62 17.03
CA ILE A 38 6.54 22.77 16.05
C ILE A 38 7.01 22.32 14.67
N ALA A 39 8.19 22.76 14.22
CA ALA A 39 8.74 22.36 12.93
C ALA A 39 8.89 20.84 12.80
N LEU A 40 9.45 20.19 13.82
CA LEU A 40 9.58 18.74 13.88
C LEU A 40 8.22 18.05 13.90
N THR A 41 7.26 18.56 14.67
CA THR A 41 5.90 17.99 14.73
C THR A 41 5.19 18.07 13.38
N VAL A 42 5.29 19.20 12.67
CA VAL A 42 4.70 19.36 11.33
C VAL A 42 5.37 18.42 10.33
N ASN A 43 6.71 18.33 10.36
CA ASN A 43 7.45 17.43 9.48
C ASN A 43 7.05 15.96 9.71
N ASN A 44 7.01 15.53 10.98
CA ASN A 44 6.63 14.16 11.34
C ASN A 44 5.19 13.85 10.89
N LYS A 45 4.23 14.76 11.09
CA LYS A 45 2.85 14.57 10.61
C LYS A 45 2.76 14.46 9.08
N ASN A 46 3.55 15.24 8.34
CA ASN A 46 3.59 15.12 6.88
C ASN A 46 4.18 13.77 6.44
N GLN A 47 5.23 13.29 7.11
CA GLN A 47 5.81 11.98 6.85
C GLN A 47 4.83 10.83 7.16
N GLU A 48 4.14 10.89 8.30
CA GLU A 48 3.09 9.91 8.66
C GLU A 48 1.97 9.86 7.61
N ARG A 49 1.51 11.03 7.13
CA ARG A 49 0.49 11.12 6.07
C ARG A 49 0.98 10.51 4.75
N ALA A 50 2.25 10.73 4.39
CA ALA A 50 2.83 10.14 3.19
C ALA A 50 2.89 8.61 3.29
N GLN A 51 3.37 8.09 4.43
CA GLN A 51 3.40 6.64 4.71
C GLN A 51 2.00 6.02 4.69
N GLU A 52 1.00 6.70 5.26
CA GLU A 52 -0.38 6.24 5.23
C GLU A 52 -0.93 6.15 3.80
N LYS A 53 -0.67 7.17 2.97
CA LYS A 53 -1.10 7.18 1.57
C LYS A 53 -0.50 6.00 0.80
N GLU A 54 0.78 5.73 1.03
CA GLU A 54 1.49 4.62 0.40
C GLU A 54 0.90 3.26 0.80
N ILE A 55 0.65 3.02 2.09
CA ILE A 55 0.04 1.77 2.56
C ILE A 55 -1.35 1.58 2.01
N LYS A 56 -2.17 2.63 1.97
CA LYS A 56 -3.49 2.56 1.32
C LYS A 56 -3.38 2.16 -0.15
N ALA A 57 -2.41 2.69 -0.87
CA ALA A 57 -2.17 2.31 -2.26
C ALA A 57 -1.79 0.82 -2.39
N THR A 58 -0.91 0.32 -1.51
CA THR A 58 -0.55 -1.10 -1.47
C THR A 58 -1.73 -2.00 -1.11
N LEU A 59 -2.60 -1.59 -0.17
CA LEU A 59 -3.81 -2.34 0.16
C LEU A 59 -4.80 -2.41 -1.01
N VAL A 60 -4.92 -1.32 -1.78
CA VAL A 60 -5.71 -1.31 -3.03
C VAL A 60 -5.10 -2.24 -4.08
N GLU A 61 -3.78 -2.34 -4.15
CA GLU A 61 -3.11 -3.31 -5.03
C GLU A 61 -3.41 -4.75 -4.63
N ILE A 62 -3.34 -5.08 -3.33
CA ILE A 62 -3.74 -6.39 -2.81
C ILE A 62 -5.19 -6.72 -3.17
N GLN A 63 -6.10 -5.76 -3.02
CA GLN A 63 -7.51 -5.95 -3.39
C GLN A 63 -7.67 -6.27 -4.89
N ARG A 64 -6.91 -5.60 -5.75
CA ARG A 64 -6.90 -5.85 -7.21
C ARG A 64 -6.28 -7.20 -7.55
N ASP A 65 -5.23 -7.61 -6.85
CA ASP A 65 -4.61 -8.92 -6.99
C ASP A 65 -5.62 -10.03 -6.71
N ILE A 66 -6.27 -9.97 -5.55
CA ILE A 66 -7.33 -10.91 -5.14
C ILE A 66 -8.48 -10.93 -6.15
N THR A 67 -8.92 -9.74 -6.61
CA THR A 67 -10.02 -9.65 -7.59
C THR A 67 -9.66 -10.35 -8.91
N ARG A 68 -8.43 -10.15 -9.40
CA ARG A 68 -7.94 -10.83 -10.60
C ARG A 68 -7.85 -12.33 -10.39
N ASP A 69 -7.32 -12.77 -9.26
CA ASP A 69 -7.22 -14.19 -8.92
C ASP A 69 -8.60 -14.87 -8.87
N ILE A 70 -9.61 -14.20 -8.30
CA ILE A 70 -11.00 -14.69 -8.31
C ILE A 70 -11.54 -14.81 -9.74
N GLN A 71 -11.29 -13.81 -10.60
CA GLN A 71 -11.74 -13.86 -12.00
C GLN A 71 -11.09 -15.00 -12.77
N TYR A 72 -9.77 -15.17 -12.64
CA TYR A 72 -9.04 -16.27 -13.26
C TYR A 72 -9.50 -17.63 -12.73
N SER A 73 -9.77 -17.73 -11.42
CA SER A 73 -10.30 -18.96 -10.80
C SER A 73 -11.68 -19.31 -11.36
N ARG A 74 -12.59 -18.33 -11.46
CA ARG A 74 -13.92 -18.54 -12.07
C ARG A 74 -13.84 -18.99 -13.51
N TRP A 75 -12.99 -18.35 -14.32
CA TRP A 75 -12.77 -18.75 -15.70
C TRP A 75 -12.22 -20.18 -15.78
N SER A 76 -11.25 -20.52 -14.92
CA SER A 76 -10.65 -21.86 -14.87
C SER A 76 -11.68 -22.93 -14.50
N ILE A 77 -12.48 -22.68 -13.47
CA ILE A 77 -13.58 -23.56 -13.05
C ILE A 77 -14.59 -23.76 -14.19
N GLY A 78 -14.99 -22.69 -14.87
CA GLY A 78 -15.90 -22.76 -16.01
C GLY A 78 -15.37 -23.68 -17.12
N ARG A 79 -14.08 -23.59 -17.43
CA ARG A 79 -13.44 -24.49 -18.41
C ARG A 79 -13.41 -25.94 -17.95
N TYR A 80 -13.16 -26.19 -16.66
CA TYR A 80 -13.19 -27.57 -16.13
C TYR A 80 -14.59 -28.17 -16.20
N ILE A 81 -15.64 -27.39 -15.92
CA ILE A 81 -17.04 -27.83 -16.04
C ILE A 81 -17.38 -28.15 -17.50
N GLU A 82 -16.99 -27.29 -18.45
CA GLU A 82 -17.20 -27.53 -19.88
C GLU A 82 -16.50 -28.82 -20.33
N ARG A 83 -15.23 -29.00 -19.94
CA ARG A 83 -14.46 -30.21 -20.26
C ARG A 83 -15.08 -31.46 -19.67
N ASP A 84 -15.59 -31.42 -18.44
CA ASP A 84 -16.25 -32.57 -17.84
C ASP A 84 -17.50 -32.97 -18.64
N SER A 85 -18.31 -31.98 -19.04
CA SER A 85 -19.48 -32.21 -19.90
C SER A 85 -19.09 -32.84 -21.25
N ILE A 86 -18.11 -32.26 -21.94
CA ILE A 86 -17.63 -32.77 -23.24
C ILE A 86 -17.03 -34.17 -23.09
N LYS A 87 -16.23 -34.40 -22.05
CA LYS A 87 -15.64 -35.71 -21.75
C LYS A 87 -16.74 -36.75 -21.54
N ASN A 88 -17.79 -36.42 -20.78
CA ASN A 88 -18.91 -37.33 -20.57
C ASN A 88 -19.64 -37.63 -21.89
N LEU A 89 -19.84 -36.66 -22.79
CA LEU A 89 -20.44 -36.90 -24.10
C LEU A 89 -19.58 -37.85 -24.95
N VAL A 90 -18.27 -37.63 -25.00
CA VAL A 90 -17.32 -38.46 -25.76
C VAL A 90 -17.25 -39.88 -25.21
N MET A 91 -17.17 -40.03 -23.88
CA MET A 91 -17.07 -41.35 -23.23
C MET A 91 -18.34 -42.20 -23.33
N ASN A 92 -19.49 -41.59 -23.67
CA ASN A 92 -20.76 -42.28 -23.85
C ASN A 92 -21.16 -42.40 -25.33
N ASP A 93 -20.21 -42.26 -26.26
CA ASP A 93 -20.43 -42.34 -27.72
C ASP A 93 -21.54 -41.39 -28.24
N LYS A 94 -21.75 -40.25 -27.56
CA LYS A 94 -22.76 -39.24 -27.92
C LYS A 94 -22.25 -38.15 -28.87
N VAL A 95 -21.00 -38.28 -29.34
CA VAL A 95 -20.33 -37.32 -30.22
C VAL A 95 -19.81 -38.06 -31.44
N ASN A 96 -20.08 -37.55 -32.65
CA ASN A 96 -19.56 -38.11 -33.89
C ASN A 96 -18.53 -37.18 -34.56
N TYR A 97 -17.93 -37.65 -35.66
CA TYR A 97 -16.92 -36.89 -36.40
C TYR A 97 -17.43 -35.55 -36.94
N ASP A 98 -18.68 -35.49 -37.41
CA ASP A 98 -19.25 -34.25 -37.96
C ASP A 98 -19.47 -33.19 -36.88
N ASP A 99 -19.77 -33.59 -35.64
CA ASP A 99 -19.89 -32.66 -34.51
C ASP A 99 -18.55 -32.00 -34.15
N ILE A 100 -17.46 -32.76 -34.28
CA ILE A 100 -16.10 -32.26 -34.05
C ILE A 100 -15.62 -31.41 -35.24
N LYS A 101 -15.81 -31.89 -36.48
CA LYS A 101 -15.37 -31.22 -37.71
C LYS A 101 -16.04 -29.86 -37.89
N ASN A 102 -17.30 -29.73 -37.52
CA ASN A 102 -18.07 -28.49 -37.67
C ASN A 102 -18.09 -27.66 -36.37
N GLU A 103 -17.19 -27.92 -35.41
CA GLU A 103 -17.05 -27.17 -34.16
C GLU A 103 -18.33 -27.08 -33.30
N ARG A 104 -19.25 -28.04 -33.45
CA ARG A 104 -20.44 -28.13 -32.59
C ARG A 104 -20.07 -28.52 -31.16
N ILE A 105 -18.96 -29.24 -31.02
CA ILE A 105 -18.36 -29.63 -29.74
C ILE A 105 -16.86 -29.36 -29.81
N ASN A 106 -16.35 -28.60 -28.83
CA ASN A 106 -14.92 -28.31 -28.71
C ASN A 106 -14.14 -29.48 -28.09
N ALA A 107 -14.09 -30.63 -28.77
CA ALA A 107 -13.40 -31.82 -28.29
C ALA A 107 -11.88 -31.64 -28.17
N TYR A 108 -11.29 -30.68 -28.90
CA TYR A 108 -9.87 -30.33 -28.80
C TYR A 108 -9.45 -29.83 -27.41
N SER A 109 -10.39 -29.21 -26.67
CA SER A 109 -10.18 -28.79 -25.27
C SER A 109 -9.89 -29.96 -24.31
N LEU A 110 -10.20 -31.21 -24.69
CA LEU A 110 -9.90 -32.39 -23.89
C LEU A 110 -8.40 -32.72 -23.92
N ALA A 111 -7.74 -32.54 -25.07
CA ALA A 111 -6.35 -32.92 -25.30
C ALA A 111 -5.35 -31.87 -24.79
N TYR A 112 -5.75 -30.58 -24.78
CA TYR A 112 -4.90 -29.47 -24.35
C TYR A 112 -5.61 -28.67 -23.27
N ASP A 113 -5.18 -28.82 -22.00
CA ASP A 113 -4.98 -27.69 -21.09
C ASP A 113 -4.58 -28.17 -19.69
N PHE A 114 -3.34 -27.88 -19.30
CA PHE A 114 -2.98 -27.64 -17.91
C PHE A 114 -2.46 -26.21 -17.84
N SER A 115 -3.31 -25.30 -17.36
CA SER A 115 -2.90 -23.94 -17.04
C SER A 115 -2.85 -23.83 -15.51
N PRO A 116 -1.67 -23.96 -14.88
CA PRO A 116 -1.56 -23.83 -13.43
C PRO A 116 -1.95 -22.41 -13.04
N MET A 117 -2.86 -22.30 -12.07
CA MET A 117 -3.27 -20.99 -11.54
C MET A 117 -2.06 -20.32 -10.87
N LYS A 118 -1.67 -19.15 -11.38
CA LYS A 118 -0.64 -18.31 -10.78
C LYS A 118 -1.29 -17.15 -10.05
N LEU A 119 -1.21 -17.17 -8.73
CA LEU A 119 -1.70 -16.09 -7.87
C LEU A 119 -0.92 -14.80 -8.11
N GLN A 120 -1.61 -13.66 -8.04
CA GLN A 120 -0.98 -12.35 -8.04
C GLN A 120 -0.42 -12.06 -6.64
N THR A 121 0.88 -11.78 -6.54
CA THR A 121 1.56 -11.58 -5.24
C THR A 121 2.21 -10.22 -5.11
N ASN A 122 2.02 -9.32 -6.07
CA ASN A 122 2.73 -8.04 -6.13
C ASN A 122 2.36 -7.15 -4.93
N GLY A 123 1.07 -6.96 -4.68
CA GLY A 123 0.59 -6.16 -3.56
C GLY A 123 1.03 -6.75 -2.21
N TYR A 124 0.95 -8.07 -2.06
CA TYR A 124 1.39 -8.75 -0.85
C TYR A 124 2.90 -8.60 -0.62
N THR A 125 3.72 -8.75 -1.66
CA THR A 125 5.17 -8.61 -1.58
C THR A 125 5.56 -7.19 -1.18
N GLN A 126 4.92 -6.18 -1.78
CA GLN A 126 5.14 -4.79 -1.40
C GLN A 126 4.72 -4.48 0.03
N PHE A 127 3.62 -5.08 0.50
CA PHE A 127 3.14 -4.93 1.87
C PHE A 127 4.11 -5.56 2.87
N SER A 128 4.54 -6.79 2.61
CA SER A 128 5.45 -7.56 3.47
C SER A 128 6.80 -6.83 3.66
N ASN A 129 7.37 -6.29 2.59
CA ASN A 129 8.63 -5.53 2.64
C ASN A 129 8.55 -4.23 3.45
N LYS A 130 7.35 -3.78 3.86
CA LYS A 130 7.11 -2.52 4.56
C LYS A 130 6.52 -2.69 5.96
N ILE A 131 6.41 -3.93 6.45
CA ILE A 131 5.85 -4.25 7.78
C ILE A 131 6.49 -3.43 8.90
N ASP A 132 7.81 -3.28 8.89
CA ASP A 132 8.55 -2.58 9.96
C ASP A 132 8.27 -1.06 10.01
N LYS A 133 7.77 -0.48 8.90
CA LYS A 133 7.52 0.97 8.76
C LYS A 133 6.03 1.31 8.86
N MET A 134 5.19 0.35 9.26
CA MET A 134 3.75 0.50 9.23
C MET A 134 3.25 1.37 10.40
N PRO A 135 2.38 2.38 10.15
CA PRO A 135 1.73 3.14 11.21
C PRO A 135 0.98 2.22 12.16
N LYS A 136 1.06 2.50 13.47
CA LYS A 136 0.49 1.66 14.55
C LYS A 136 -0.99 1.28 14.34
N LYS A 137 -1.76 2.14 13.67
CA LYS A 137 -3.18 1.89 13.39
C LYS A 137 -3.44 0.70 12.45
N TYR A 138 -2.44 0.28 11.67
CA TYR A 138 -2.52 -0.87 10.76
C TYR A 138 -1.92 -2.14 11.37
N LYS A 139 -1.49 -2.12 12.64
CA LYS A 139 -0.88 -3.27 13.31
C LYS A 139 -1.80 -4.49 13.37
N ALA A 140 -3.12 -4.30 13.32
CA ALA A 140 -4.10 -5.38 13.26
C ALA A 140 -4.11 -6.14 11.92
N LEU A 141 -3.42 -5.63 10.90
CA LEU A 141 -3.26 -6.29 9.59
C LEU A 141 -2.01 -7.19 9.52
N LEU A 142 -1.22 -7.25 10.60
CA LEU A 142 -0.06 -8.13 10.76
C LEU A 142 -0.48 -9.41 11.48
#